data_AF-A0A6C0CNC5-F1
#
_entry.id   AF-A0A6C0CNC5-F1
#
_cell.length_a   1.000
_cell.length_b   1.000
_cell.length_c   1.000
_cell.angle_alpha   90.00
_cell.angle_beta   90.00
_cell.angle_gamma   90.00
#
_symmetry.space_group_name_H-M   'P 1'
#
loop_
_entity.id
_entity.type
_entity.pdbx_description
1 polymer ?
#
loop_
_entity_poly.entity_id
_entity_poly.type
_entity_poly.pdbx_seq_one_letter_code
_entity_poly.pdbx_strand_id
1 'polypeptide(L)'
;MELTFYTSKQVDNTIFNKYKDNYYVYRKMSGLFSNHPPHDREMFLSAYNTIQTLEAWEILKNHIVQPTKGFAWESKPEIVNIMEEINKNYGYNHSGCSISVTMRVMYNIAKNEEYK
;
A
#
# COMPACT_ATOMS: atom_id res chain seq x y z
N MET A 1 -38.89 12.56 -11.69
CA MET A 1 -37.82 13.32 -11.03
C MET A 1 -36.74 12.30 -10.71
N GLU A 2 -35.84 12.06 -11.65
CA GLU A 2 -34.75 11.09 -11.50
C GLU A 2 -33.63 11.73 -10.69
N LEU A 3 -33.39 11.20 -9.49
CA LEU A 3 -32.23 11.53 -8.68
C LEU A 3 -30.99 10.89 -9.32
N THR A 4 -30.32 11.66 -10.17
CA THR A 4 -29.01 11.32 -10.72
C THR A 4 -27.97 11.46 -9.61
N PHE A 5 -27.67 10.36 -8.93
CA PHE A 5 -26.51 10.29 -8.06
C PHE A 5 -25.25 10.36 -8.92
N TYR A 6 -24.55 11.49 -8.82
CA TYR A 6 -23.17 11.66 -9.28
C TYR A 6 -22.28 10.65 -8.53
N THR A 7 -22.01 9.49 -9.11
CA THR A 7 -21.03 8.54 -8.57
C THR A 7 -19.71 8.66 -9.31
N SER A 8 -18.70 9.02 -8.53
CA SER A 8 -17.26 8.75 -8.70
C SER A 8 -16.77 8.43 -10.11
N LYS A 9 -15.93 9.35 -10.63
CA LYS A 9 -14.83 9.11 -11.57
C LYS A 9 -14.46 7.62 -11.64
N GLN A 10 -14.66 7.04 -12.83
CA GLN A 10 -14.18 5.74 -13.31
C GLN A 10 -13.38 4.96 -12.25
N VAL A 11 -14.09 4.14 -11.49
CA VAL A 11 -13.48 3.12 -10.65
C VAL A 11 -12.72 2.19 -11.59
N ASP A 12 -11.42 2.03 -11.36
CA ASP A 12 -10.61 1.04 -12.10
C ASP A 12 -11.17 -0.35 -11.79
N ASN A 13 -11.97 -0.86 -12.73
CA ASN A 13 -12.72 -2.11 -12.58
C ASN A 13 -11.79 -3.31 -12.33
N THR A 14 -10.53 -3.23 -12.73
CA THR A 14 -9.51 -4.26 -12.54
C THR A 14 -9.12 -4.37 -11.07
N ILE A 15 -8.88 -3.24 -10.42
CA ILE A 15 -8.54 -3.15 -9.01
C ILE A 15 -9.77 -3.46 -8.15
N PHE A 16 -10.94 -2.92 -8.50
CA PHE A 16 -12.18 -3.23 -7.78
C PHE A 16 -12.45 -4.74 -7.75
N ASN A 17 -12.35 -5.43 -8.90
CA ASN A 17 -12.59 -6.86 -8.95
C ASN A 17 -11.57 -7.70 -8.17
N LYS A 18 -10.34 -7.21 -8.00
CA LYS A 18 -9.29 -7.88 -7.23
C LYS A 18 -9.51 -7.78 -5.71
N TYR A 19 -10.17 -6.72 -5.23
CA TYR A 19 -10.35 -6.44 -3.80
C TYR A 19 -11.82 -6.31 -3.36
N LYS A 20 -12.77 -6.64 -4.24
CA LYS A 20 -14.23 -6.49 -4.03
C LYS A 20 -14.75 -7.22 -2.80
N ASP A 21 -14.13 -8.34 -2.44
CA ASP A 21 -14.54 -9.16 -1.29
C ASP A 21 -14.27 -8.44 0.04
N ASN A 22 -13.55 -7.31 0.00
CA ASN A 22 -13.32 -6.44 1.15
C ASN A 22 -13.59 -4.96 0.79
N TYR A 23 -14.84 -4.66 0.39
CA TYR A 23 -15.27 -3.34 -0.09
C TYR A 23 -14.91 -2.16 0.84
N TYR A 24 -14.97 -2.36 2.17
CA TYR A 24 -14.60 -1.33 3.15
C TYR A 24 -13.11 -0.98 3.06
N VAL A 25 -12.27 -2.03 3.01
CA VAL A 25 -10.82 -1.93 2.83
C VAL A 25 -10.52 -1.26 1.49
N TYR A 26 -11.17 -1.69 0.40
CA TYR A 26 -11.02 -1.06 -0.92
C TYR A 26 -11.36 0.43 -0.93
N ARG A 27 -12.51 0.83 -0.37
CA ARG A 27 -12.97 2.23 -0.39
C ARG A 27 -12.02 3.13 0.39
N LYS A 28 -11.57 2.68 1.56
CA LYS A 28 -10.62 3.42 2.39
C LYS A 28 -9.25 3.53 1.73
N MET A 29 -8.72 2.41 1.22
CA MET A 29 -7.44 2.37 0.50
C MET A 29 -7.43 3.25 -0.75
N SER A 30 -8.53 3.25 -1.51
CA SER A 30 -8.68 4.08 -2.71
C SER A 30 -8.65 5.57 -2.38
N GLY A 31 -9.15 5.96 -1.20
CA GLY A 31 -9.07 7.33 -0.69
C GLY A 31 -7.63 7.75 -0.37
N LEU A 32 -6.88 6.91 0.36
CA LEU A 32 -5.49 7.18 0.77
C LEU A 32 -4.57 7.46 -0.42
N PHE A 33 -4.79 6.78 -1.55
CA PHE A 33 -3.94 6.89 -2.73
C PHE A 33 -4.57 7.67 -3.89
N SER A 34 -5.70 8.36 -3.65
CA SER A 34 -6.46 9.07 -4.69
C SER A 34 -5.67 10.16 -5.41
N ASN A 35 -4.70 10.77 -4.74
CA ASN A 35 -3.84 11.84 -5.26
C ASN A 35 -2.57 11.34 -5.97
N HIS A 36 -2.35 10.03 -6.05
CA HIS A 36 -1.18 9.45 -6.71
C HIS A 36 -1.49 9.05 -8.17
N PRO A 37 -0.47 9.06 -9.05
CA PRO A 37 -0.56 8.51 -10.40
C PRO A 37 -1.10 7.07 -10.41
N PRO A 38 -1.77 6.61 -11.48
CA PRO A 38 -2.35 5.27 -11.54
C PRO A 38 -1.33 4.13 -11.26
N HIS A 39 -0.12 4.24 -11.81
CA HIS A 39 0.92 3.22 -11.61
C HIS A 39 1.39 3.13 -10.15
N ASP A 40 1.59 4.27 -9.49
CA ASP A 40 1.96 4.30 -8.06
C ASP A 40 0.81 3.77 -7.19
N ARG A 41 -0.43 4.10 -7.55
CA ARG A 41 -1.62 3.67 -6.83
C ARG A 41 -1.75 2.16 -6.81
N GLU A 42 -1.56 1.49 -7.93
CA GLU A 42 -1.60 0.04 -7.99
C GLU A 42 -0.54 -0.59 -7.07
N MET A 43 0.68 -0.05 -7.08
CA MET A 43 1.78 -0.52 -6.24
C MET A 43 1.46 -0.32 -4.75
N PHE A 44 0.95 0.84 -4.37
CA PHE A 44 0.59 1.13 -2.97
C PHE A 44 -0.59 0.31 -2.49
N LEU A 45 -1.58 0.06 -3.34
CA LEU A 45 -2.71 -0.81 -3.02
C LEU A 45 -2.26 -2.26 -2.80
N SER A 46 -1.41 -2.79 -3.68
CA SER A 46 -0.84 -4.13 -3.52
C SER A 46 -0.02 -4.24 -2.23
N ALA A 47 0.79 -3.21 -1.93
CA ALA A 47 1.61 -3.17 -0.73
C ALA A 47 0.78 -3.08 0.56
N TYR A 48 -0.23 -2.20 0.59
CA TYR A 48 -1.16 -2.09 1.72
C TYR A 48 -1.86 -3.42 1.97
N ASN A 49 -2.38 -4.07 0.93
CA ASN A 49 -3.03 -5.36 1.08
C ASN A 49 -2.06 -6.43 1.60
N THR A 50 -0.83 -6.46 1.08
CA THR A 50 0.21 -7.37 1.57
C THR A 50 0.47 -7.19 3.06
N ILE A 51 0.69 -5.95 3.51
CA ILE A 51 0.94 -5.66 4.93
C ILE A 51 -0.28 -6.01 5.79
N GLN A 52 -1.50 -5.76 5.30
CA GLN A 52 -2.74 -6.14 5.97
C GLN A 52 -2.84 -7.66 6.14
N THR A 53 -2.58 -8.43 5.08
CA THR A 53 -2.63 -9.90 5.12
C THR A 53 -1.54 -10.49 6.01
N LEU A 54 -0.37 -9.85 6.08
CA LEU A 54 0.73 -10.25 6.97
C LEU A 54 0.53 -9.79 8.42
N GLU A 55 -0.53 -9.03 8.73
CA GLU A 55 -0.75 -8.39 10.03
C GLU A 55 0.46 -7.55 10.49
N ALA A 56 1.21 -6.99 9.55
CA ALA A 56 2.53 -6.41 9.79
C ALA A 56 2.51 -4.90 10.11
N TRP A 57 1.35 -4.27 10.22
CA TRP A 57 1.24 -2.83 10.49
C TRP A 57 1.94 -2.42 11.80
N GLU A 58 1.81 -3.19 12.87
CA GLU A 58 2.48 -2.90 14.14
C GLU A 58 4.01 -3.06 14.04
N ILE A 59 4.50 -3.96 13.19
CA ILE A 59 5.93 -4.11 12.91
C ILE A 59 6.46 -2.83 12.25
N LEU A 60 5.80 -2.36 11.17
CA LEU A 60 6.19 -1.11 10.50
C LEU A 60 6.09 0.10 11.45
N LYS A 61 5.01 0.17 12.24
CA LYS A 61 4.77 1.26 13.18
C LYS A 61 5.85 1.35 14.24
N ASN A 62 6.32 0.22 14.76
CA ASN A 62 7.36 0.19 15.80
C ASN A 62 8.78 0.22 15.24
N HIS A 63 8.94 0.09 13.92
CA HIS A 63 10.24 0.18 13.28
C HIS A 63 10.84 1.58 13.40
N ILE A 64 12.17 1.62 13.51
CA ILE A 64 12.99 2.82 13.54
C ILE A 64 13.83 2.81 12.27
N VAL A 65 13.46 3.68 11.33
CA VAL A 65 14.17 3.83 10.07
C VAL A 65 15.46 4.64 10.31
N GLN A 66 16.59 4.12 9.84
CA GLN A 66 17.86 4.85 9.89
C GLN A 66 17.79 6.06 8.93
N PRO A 67 17.93 7.32 9.42
CA PRO A 67 17.70 8.52 8.61
C PRO A 67 18.56 8.59 7.35
N THR A 68 19.78 8.07 7.40
CA THR A 68 20.77 8.11 6.31
C THR A 68 20.63 6.98 5.30
N LYS A 69 19.84 5.94 5.61
CA LYS A 69 19.73 4.73 4.78
C LYS A 69 18.33 4.49 4.23
N GLY A 70 17.29 4.85 4.99
CA GLY A 70 15.92 4.54 4.61
C GLY A 70 15.67 3.03 4.48
N PHE A 71 14.65 2.66 3.71
CA PHE A 71 14.30 1.25 3.46
C PHE A 71 15.18 0.58 2.39
N ALA A 72 15.88 1.36 1.55
CA ALA A 72 16.70 0.82 0.45
C ALA A 72 17.86 -0.06 0.94
N TRP A 73 18.34 0.22 2.15
CA TRP A 73 19.45 -0.48 2.78
C TRP A 73 19.05 -1.06 4.13
N GLU A 74 17.77 -1.39 4.28
CA GLU A 74 17.28 -2.05 5.48
C GLU A 74 17.79 -3.49 5.54
N SER A 75 18.15 -3.94 6.75
CA SER A 75 18.70 -5.27 6.99
C SER A 75 17.96 -6.02 8.09
N LYS A 76 16.97 -5.41 8.75
CA LYS A 76 16.13 -6.12 9.71
C LYS A 76 15.31 -7.20 8.99
N PRO A 77 15.42 -8.48 9.39
CA PRO A 77 14.78 -9.59 8.67
C PRO A 77 13.27 -9.40 8.47
N GLU A 78 12.57 -8.89 9.48
CA GLU A 78 11.12 -8.66 9.41
C GLU A 78 10.73 -7.65 8.32
N ILE A 79 11.51 -6.56 8.19
CA ILE A 79 11.26 -5.54 7.19
C ILE A 79 11.66 -6.02 5.80
N VAL A 80 12.77 -6.76 5.70
CA VAL A 80 13.19 -7.40 4.45
C VAL A 80 12.11 -8.36 3.95
N ASN A 81 11.56 -9.20 4.83
CA ASN A 81 10.47 -10.12 4.49
C ASN A 81 9.22 -9.38 3.99
N ILE A 82 8.85 -8.26 4.62
CA ILE A 82 7.73 -7.42 4.14
C ILE A 82 8.02 -6.87 2.73
N MET A 83 9.23 -6.37 2.49
CA MET A 83 9.64 -5.84 1.17
C MET A 83 9.60 -6.92 0.08
N GLU A 84 10.06 -8.12 0.40
CA GLU A 84 10.06 -9.27 -0.51
C GLU A 84 8.63 -9.72 -0.84
N GLU A 85 7.75 -9.83 0.16
CA GLU A 85 6.35 -10.19 -0.06
C GLU A 85 5.60 -9.11 -0.85
N ILE A 86 5.88 -7.82 -0.63
CA ILE A 86 5.32 -6.73 -1.46
C ILE A 86 5.74 -6.89 -2.92
N ASN A 87 7.04 -7.10 -3.16
CA ASN A 87 7.56 -7.26 -4.52
C ASN A 87 6.93 -8.48 -5.22
N LYS A 88 6.86 -9.60 -4.51
CA LYS A 88 6.23 -10.85 -4.97
C LYS A 88 4.75 -10.67 -5.30
N ASN A 89 3.96 -10.10 -4.39
CA ASN A 89 2.50 -9.99 -4.56
C ASN A 89 2.09 -8.95 -5.61
N TYR A 90 2.97 -7.99 -5.91
CA TYR A 90 2.76 -7.09 -7.03
C TYR A 90 3.04 -7.75 -8.40
N GLY A 91 4.04 -8.64 -8.49
CA GLY A 91 4.38 -9.33 -9.73
C GLY A 91 5.87 -9.51 -10.01
N TYR A 92 6.73 -9.33 -9.00
CA TYR A 92 8.19 -9.30 -9.12
C TYR A 92 8.72 -8.17 -10.04
N ASN A 93 10.04 -8.03 -10.17
CA ASN A 93 10.76 -7.07 -11.04
C ASN A 93 10.74 -5.59 -10.63
N HIS A 94 10.41 -5.25 -9.39
CA HIS A 94 10.59 -3.88 -8.92
C HIS A 94 12.02 -3.62 -8.46
N SER A 95 12.52 -2.43 -8.81
CA SER A 95 13.80 -1.94 -8.27
C SER A 95 13.71 -1.75 -6.76
N GLY A 96 14.85 -1.85 -6.08
CA GLY A 96 14.93 -1.52 -4.66
C GLY A 96 14.48 -0.09 -4.35
N CYS A 97 14.68 0.85 -5.29
CA CYS A 97 14.21 2.24 -5.15
C CYS A 97 12.68 2.32 -5.09
N SER A 98 11.97 1.68 -6.03
CA SER A 98 10.50 1.64 -6.03
C SER A 98 9.93 0.98 -4.78
N ILE A 99 10.54 -0.13 -4.33
CA ILE A 99 10.13 -0.78 -3.07
C ILE A 99 10.37 0.14 -1.88
N SER A 100 11.48 0.88 -1.86
CA SER A 100 11.80 1.80 -0.77
C SER A 100 10.83 2.97 -0.66
N VAL A 101 10.40 3.52 -1.81
CA VAL A 101 9.38 4.58 -1.86
C VAL A 101 8.05 4.03 -1.33
N THR A 102 7.63 2.86 -1.81
CA THR A 102 6.42 2.18 -1.35
C THR A 102 6.45 1.91 0.15
N MET A 103 7.55 1.38 0.67
CA MET A 103 7.72 1.16 2.11
C MET A 103 7.64 2.45 2.92
N ARG A 104 8.18 3.56 2.41
CA ARG A 104 8.06 4.86 3.08
C ARG A 104 6.60 5.32 3.18
N VAL A 105 5.81 5.14 2.13
CA VAL A 105 4.37 5.46 2.15
C VAL A 105 3.65 4.59 3.18
N MET A 106 3.88 3.27 3.16
CA MET A 106 3.26 2.35 4.11
C MET A 106 3.69 2.64 5.56
N TYR A 107 4.95 3.00 5.77
CA TYR A 107 5.47 3.40 7.07
C TYR A 107 4.78 4.65 7.61
N ASN A 108 4.56 5.67 6.76
CA ASN A 108 3.84 6.86 7.18
C ASN A 108 2.38 6.56 7.56
N ILE A 109 1.70 5.71 6.79
CA ILE A 109 0.36 5.20 7.12
C ILE A 109 0.37 4.50 8.48
N ALA A 110 1.37 3.64 8.73
CA ALA A 110 1.52 2.93 9.99
C ALA A 110 1.75 3.89 11.17
N LYS A 111 2.59 4.93 11.00
CA LYS A 111 2.87 5.93 12.03
C LYS A 111 1.66 6.81 12.35
N ASN A 112 0.84 7.12 11.35
CA ASN A 112 -0.36 7.93 11.51
C ASN A 112 -1.60 7.11 11.88
N GLU A 113 -1.48 5.79 11.99
CA GLU A 113 -2.58 4.86 12.23
C GLU A 113 -3.70 4.91 11.17
N GLU A 114 -3.39 5.38 9.97
CA GLU A 114 -4.34 5.53 8.86
C GLU A 114 -4.82 4.17 8.31
N TYR A 115 -4.21 3.07 8.73
CA TYR A 115 -4.62 1.71 8.36
C TYR A 115 -5.85 1.19 9.13
N LYS A 116 -6.17 1.77 10.31
CA LYS A 116 -7.26 1.31 11.21
C LYS A 116 -8.66 1.64 10.74
#